data_AF-A0A365T8A8-F1
#
_entry.id   AF-A0A365T8A8-F1
#
_cell.length_a   1.000
_cell.length_b   1.000
_cell.length_c   1.000
_cell.angle_alpha   90.00
_cell.angle_beta   90.00
_cell.angle_gamma   90.00
#
_symmetry.space_group_name_H-M   'P 1'
#
loop_
_entity.id
_entity.type
_entity.pdbx_description
1 polymer ?
#
loop_
_entity_poly.entity_id
_entity_poly.type
_entity_poly.pdbx_seq_one_letter_code
_entity_poly.pdbx_strand_id
1 'polypeptide(L)'
;MSRDTPADDEYTAYRVAALPRDKGEFQLTQLFERGYDHWTVDGEQQTEKMLADIERFTTDAFAPSTREQAAERPYVDDPGALAILTTLGAVCIMDHPKLEDTPPRHLALLGDLRELYVNNIASLVREYEDWSLHQEIAETLYAKDPGEDGVHPGRVCTDITTKPEFGDGYYLEIPLIAASRKCLARADGDEEKQGEIQAHIADNYLYVPVLDFMEKYREYAEDAFGRLIAVKEETLTAEQRSWLTANESTITDRIDRFFEAGQAHRVWENWSRQKRDLLTIINAVSTVDDDVAQLGEMQTARDLYKAVDVYDPDRTWEQQVCESISSPRSLGTVLSQNRDHASVTVENARLNRYTLTEYSDGAQPLHIDEFEDLFELPCMAAMDDRLQEKKPVRKDLFNLVRMAWWLSPYRDASMAEFISDVKDLFSRWPWYDEEVTEYQIRYELTNDISGEIPLPMNCSNDDMQRYCIGRDQCPYSIYGSLPFPDEMYEQLDDPPRSTTD
;
A
#
# COMPACT_ATOMS: atom_id res chain seq x y z
N MET A 1 -21.72 -24.15 -24.46
CA MET A 1 -22.28 -22.88 -23.96
C MET A 1 -21.12 -21.92 -23.99
N SER A 2 -21.21 -20.83 -24.77
CA SER A 2 -20.20 -19.76 -24.71
C SER A 2 -20.10 -19.33 -23.25
N ARG A 3 -18.90 -19.31 -22.67
CA ARG A 3 -18.72 -18.68 -21.37
C ARG A 3 -18.79 -17.19 -21.66
N ASP A 4 -19.74 -16.47 -21.08
CA ASP A 4 -19.80 -15.02 -21.20
C ASP A 4 -18.49 -14.45 -20.64
N THR A 5 -17.85 -13.58 -21.43
CA THR A 5 -16.54 -13.00 -21.13
C THR A 5 -16.68 -11.49 -20.96
N PRO A 6 -15.78 -10.81 -20.22
CA PRO A 6 -15.78 -9.35 -20.15
C PRO A 6 -15.73 -8.66 -21.51
N ALA A 7 -15.12 -9.29 -22.52
CA ALA A 7 -15.05 -8.74 -23.87
C ALA A 7 -16.44 -8.62 -24.51
N ASP A 8 -17.29 -9.65 -24.34
CA ASP A 8 -18.55 -9.77 -25.06
C ASP A 8 -19.79 -9.44 -24.23
N ASP A 9 -19.68 -9.40 -22.89
CA ASP A 9 -20.81 -9.26 -21.97
C ASP A 9 -20.62 -8.09 -21.00
N GLU A 10 -21.58 -7.16 -21.03
CA GLU A 10 -21.56 -5.92 -20.25
C GLU A 10 -21.60 -6.20 -18.75
N TYR A 11 -22.49 -7.09 -18.29
CA TYR A 11 -22.57 -7.45 -16.88
C TYR A 11 -21.24 -8.02 -16.36
N THR A 12 -20.62 -8.91 -17.12
CA THR A 12 -19.33 -9.51 -16.79
C THR A 12 -18.21 -8.46 -16.78
N ALA A 13 -18.23 -7.47 -17.67
CA ALA A 13 -17.28 -6.36 -17.68
C ALA A 13 -17.41 -5.50 -16.40
N TYR A 14 -18.63 -5.08 -16.05
CA TYR A 14 -18.90 -4.35 -14.81
C TYR A 14 -18.46 -5.15 -13.58
N ARG A 15 -18.81 -6.43 -13.52
CA ARG A 15 -18.45 -7.33 -12.43
C ARG A 15 -16.93 -7.49 -12.27
N VAL A 16 -16.19 -7.64 -13.37
CA VAL A 16 -14.73 -7.78 -13.33
C VAL A 16 -14.06 -6.47 -12.95
N ALA A 17 -14.52 -5.34 -13.49
CA ALA A 17 -13.99 -4.01 -13.15
C ALA A 17 -14.30 -3.60 -11.72
N ALA A 18 -15.46 -3.99 -11.19
CA ALA A 18 -15.87 -3.66 -9.82
C ALA A 18 -15.20 -4.55 -8.76
N LEU A 19 -14.85 -5.80 -9.10
CA LEU A 19 -14.24 -6.76 -8.18
C LEU A 19 -12.91 -7.35 -8.70
N PRO A 20 -11.90 -6.54 -9.09
CA PRO A 20 -10.75 -7.07 -9.82
C PRO A 20 -9.83 -7.94 -8.97
N ARG A 21 -9.80 -7.75 -7.64
CA ARG A 21 -9.01 -8.58 -6.70
C ARG A 21 -9.39 -10.06 -6.75
N ASP A 22 -10.68 -10.35 -6.93
CA ASP A 22 -11.22 -11.72 -6.91
C ASP A 22 -11.16 -12.39 -8.30
N LYS A 23 -10.54 -11.74 -9.30
CA LYS A 23 -10.48 -12.22 -10.69
C LYS A 23 -9.09 -12.68 -11.07
N GLY A 24 -9.05 -13.72 -11.89
CA GLY A 24 -7.83 -14.22 -12.51
C GLY A 24 -7.35 -13.28 -13.61
N GLU A 25 -6.05 -13.40 -13.93
CA GLU A 25 -5.38 -12.63 -14.99
C GLU A 25 -6.17 -12.65 -16.31
N PHE A 26 -6.59 -13.83 -16.77
CA PHE A 26 -7.39 -13.99 -18.00
C PHE A 26 -8.61 -13.07 -18.07
N GLN A 27 -9.36 -12.93 -16.97
CA GLN A 27 -10.57 -12.10 -16.95
C GLN A 27 -10.22 -10.61 -16.99
N LEU A 28 -9.13 -10.22 -16.33
CA LEU A 28 -8.64 -8.84 -16.35
C LEU A 28 -8.07 -8.47 -17.72
N THR A 29 -7.37 -9.39 -18.39
CA THR A 29 -6.93 -9.22 -19.79
C THR A 29 -8.12 -9.02 -20.72
N GLN A 30 -9.20 -9.80 -20.56
CA GLN A 30 -10.41 -9.62 -21.37
C GLN A 30 -11.12 -8.28 -21.09
N LEU A 31 -11.07 -7.78 -19.86
CA LEU A 31 -11.55 -6.43 -19.54
C LEU A 31 -10.71 -5.36 -20.27
N PHE A 32 -9.39 -5.54 -20.34
CA PHE A 32 -8.51 -4.66 -21.10
C PHE A 32 -8.77 -4.73 -22.61
N GLU A 33 -8.97 -5.92 -23.17
CA GLU A 33 -9.36 -6.11 -24.57
C GLU A 33 -10.63 -5.32 -24.90
N ARG A 34 -11.68 -5.46 -24.07
CA ARG A 34 -12.90 -4.66 -24.17
C ARG A 34 -12.59 -3.16 -24.17
N GLY A 35 -11.71 -2.73 -23.25
CA GLY A 35 -11.31 -1.33 -23.16
C GLY A 35 -10.65 -0.86 -24.45
N TYR A 36 -9.74 -1.65 -25.04
CA TYR A 36 -9.07 -1.29 -26.29
C TYR A 36 -10.05 -1.12 -27.46
N ASP A 37 -11.12 -1.93 -27.50
CA ASP A 37 -12.17 -1.85 -28.53
C ASP A 37 -12.87 -0.48 -28.54
N HIS A 38 -12.87 0.26 -27.43
CA HIS A 38 -13.38 1.64 -27.38
C HIS A 38 -12.68 2.58 -28.37
N TRP A 39 -11.41 2.28 -28.70
CA TRP A 39 -10.61 3.02 -29.67
C TRP A 39 -10.37 2.23 -30.96
N THR A 40 -11.10 1.15 -31.21
CA THR A 40 -11.04 0.45 -32.50
C THR A 40 -12.18 0.91 -33.41
N VAL A 41 -11.83 1.42 -34.60
CA VAL A 41 -12.81 1.83 -35.62
C VAL A 41 -12.51 1.06 -36.90
N ASP A 42 -13.51 0.36 -37.45
CA ASP A 42 -13.39 -0.47 -38.64
C ASP A 42 -12.23 -1.50 -38.59
N GLY A 43 -11.90 -1.98 -37.39
CA GLY A 43 -10.82 -2.94 -37.15
C GLY A 43 -9.43 -2.30 -37.03
N GLU A 44 -9.32 -0.98 -37.05
CA GLU A 44 -8.07 -0.22 -36.89
C GLU A 44 -8.03 0.51 -35.53
N GLN A 45 -6.95 0.28 -34.78
CA GLN A 45 -6.72 0.94 -33.50
C GLN A 45 -6.40 2.43 -33.71
N GLN A 46 -7.20 3.29 -33.10
CA GLN A 46 -7.03 4.74 -33.10
C GLN A 46 -6.03 5.15 -32.01
N THR A 47 -4.77 4.73 -32.16
CA THR A 47 -3.74 4.85 -31.11
C THR A 47 -3.49 6.30 -30.67
N GLU A 48 -3.52 7.27 -31.58
CA GLU A 48 -3.37 8.70 -31.24
C GLU A 48 -4.53 9.21 -30.38
N LYS A 49 -5.76 8.80 -30.67
CA LYS A 49 -6.94 9.17 -29.87
C LYS A 49 -6.88 8.52 -28.49
N MET A 50 -6.51 7.25 -28.43
CA MET A 50 -6.34 6.52 -27.17
C MET A 50 -5.30 7.21 -26.29
N LEU A 51 -4.14 7.58 -26.85
CA LEU A 51 -3.10 8.32 -26.14
C LEU A 51 -3.62 9.66 -25.61
N ALA A 52 -4.31 10.45 -26.44
CA ALA A 52 -4.87 11.73 -26.03
C ALA A 52 -5.91 11.59 -24.89
N ASP A 53 -6.71 10.52 -24.90
CA ASP A 53 -7.67 10.23 -23.82
C ASP A 53 -6.94 9.77 -22.53
N ILE A 54 -5.87 8.97 -22.63
CA ILE A 54 -5.01 8.59 -21.48
C ILE A 54 -4.39 9.84 -20.84
N GLU A 55 -3.82 10.71 -21.66
CA GLU A 55 -3.23 11.98 -21.22
C GLU A 55 -4.26 12.87 -20.52
N ARG A 56 -5.43 13.05 -21.13
CA ARG A 56 -6.51 13.85 -20.55
C ARG A 56 -6.98 13.28 -19.22
N PHE A 57 -7.31 11.99 -19.17
CA PHE A 57 -7.81 11.33 -17.97
C PHE A 57 -6.81 11.44 -16.82
N THR A 58 -5.53 11.13 -17.10
CA THR A 58 -4.47 11.14 -16.08
C THR A 58 -4.20 12.54 -15.56
N THR A 59 -4.12 13.55 -16.44
CA THR A 59 -3.88 14.93 -16.00
C THR A 59 -5.08 15.57 -15.31
N ASP A 60 -6.30 15.19 -15.69
CA ASP A 60 -7.53 15.63 -15.02
C ASP A 60 -7.64 15.03 -13.61
N ALA A 61 -7.10 13.83 -13.36
CA ALA A 61 -7.06 13.23 -12.02
C ALA A 61 -6.31 14.10 -11.00
N PHE A 62 -5.30 14.86 -11.44
CA PHE A 62 -4.53 15.76 -10.57
C PHE A 62 -5.35 16.96 -10.07
N ALA A 63 -6.57 17.18 -10.60
CA ALA A 63 -7.50 18.19 -10.13
C ALA A 63 -8.51 17.59 -9.14
N PRO A 64 -8.53 18.04 -7.86
CA PRO A 64 -9.50 17.56 -6.87
C PRO A 64 -10.95 17.68 -7.33
N SER A 65 -11.29 18.78 -8.02
CA SER A 65 -12.65 19.01 -8.54
C SER A 65 -13.12 17.93 -9.52
N THR A 66 -12.22 17.34 -10.31
CA THR A 66 -12.58 16.27 -11.24
C THR A 66 -12.86 14.99 -10.46
N ARG A 67 -12.00 14.66 -9.49
CA ARG A 67 -12.17 13.49 -8.61
C ARG A 67 -13.48 13.55 -7.84
N GLU A 68 -13.80 14.72 -7.26
CA GLU A 68 -15.05 14.97 -6.55
C GLU A 68 -16.28 14.82 -7.48
N GLN A 69 -16.22 15.37 -8.70
CA GLN A 69 -17.32 15.24 -9.67
C GLN A 69 -17.54 13.79 -10.12
N ALA A 70 -16.47 13.01 -10.23
CA ALA A 70 -16.56 11.60 -10.61
C ALA A 70 -17.32 10.75 -9.58
N ALA A 71 -17.46 11.20 -8.33
CA ALA A 71 -18.28 10.53 -7.31
C ALA A 71 -19.79 10.75 -7.50
N GLU A 72 -20.19 11.79 -8.23
CA GLU A 72 -21.59 12.10 -8.53
C GLU A 72 -22.05 11.51 -9.86
N ARG A 73 -21.15 11.43 -10.84
CA ARG A 73 -21.44 10.89 -12.17
C ARG A 73 -20.17 10.33 -12.78
N PRO A 74 -20.20 9.19 -13.49
CA PRO A 74 -19.01 8.65 -14.10
C PRO A 74 -18.41 9.64 -15.11
N TYR A 75 -17.11 9.92 -14.94
CA TYR A 75 -16.25 10.61 -15.89
C TYR A 75 -15.96 9.72 -17.13
N VAL A 76 -15.90 8.39 -16.95
CA VAL A 76 -15.86 7.39 -18.03
C VAL A 76 -16.97 6.37 -17.81
N ASP A 77 -17.81 6.16 -18.82
CA ASP A 77 -19.02 5.34 -18.78
C ASP A 77 -18.82 3.85 -19.12
N ASP A 78 -17.68 3.48 -19.74
CA ASP A 78 -17.33 2.08 -19.99
C ASP A 78 -16.27 1.57 -18.97
N PRO A 79 -16.52 0.45 -18.28
CA PRO A 79 -15.61 -0.10 -17.28
C PRO A 79 -14.27 -0.59 -17.86
N GLY A 80 -14.26 -1.08 -19.11
CA GLY A 80 -13.03 -1.49 -19.79
C GLY A 80 -12.17 -0.28 -20.17
N ALA A 81 -12.79 0.77 -20.73
CA ALA A 81 -12.11 2.02 -21.04
C ALA A 81 -11.53 2.67 -19.77
N LEU A 82 -12.29 2.69 -18.67
CA LEU A 82 -11.80 3.16 -17.37
C LEU A 82 -10.55 2.39 -16.93
N ALA A 83 -10.57 1.05 -17.04
CA ALA A 83 -9.45 0.21 -16.66
C ALA A 83 -8.21 0.51 -17.52
N ILE A 84 -8.38 0.70 -18.83
CA ILE A 84 -7.28 1.07 -19.75
C ILE A 84 -6.71 2.45 -19.42
N LEU A 85 -7.56 3.46 -19.31
CA LEU A 85 -7.13 4.84 -19.04
C LEU A 85 -6.35 4.94 -17.74
N THR A 86 -6.86 4.31 -16.69
CA THR A 86 -6.24 4.37 -15.36
C THR A 86 -4.95 3.57 -15.31
N THR A 87 -4.91 2.35 -15.87
CA THR A 87 -3.71 1.52 -15.79
C THR A 87 -2.57 2.01 -16.68
N LEU A 88 -2.86 2.46 -17.91
CA LEU A 88 -1.85 3.07 -18.77
C LEU A 88 -1.39 4.43 -18.25
N GLY A 89 -2.29 5.24 -17.68
CA GLY A 89 -1.93 6.47 -16.98
C GLY A 89 -0.98 6.23 -15.81
N ALA A 90 -1.22 5.18 -15.03
CA ALA A 90 -0.33 4.78 -13.94
C ALA A 90 1.06 4.39 -14.44
N VAL A 91 1.14 3.61 -15.53
CA VAL A 91 2.42 3.26 -16.18
C VAL A 91 3.16 4.52 -16.63
N CYS A 92 2.50 5.50 -17.26
CA CYS A 92 3.15 6.75 -17.66
C CYS A 92 3.69 7.54 -16.46
N ILE A 93 2.99 7.55 -15.32
CA ILE A 93 3.47 8.21 -14.09
C ILE A 93 4.68 7.47 -13.52
N MET A 94 4.63 6.15 -13.43
CA MET A 94 5.71 5.33 -12.87
C MET A 94 6.97 5.36 -13.75
N ASP A 95 6.80 5.40 -15.07
CA ASP A 95 7.91 5.41 -16.03
C ASP A 95 8.50 6.81 -16.27
N HIS A 96 7.95 7.84 -15.63
CA HIS A 96 8.48 9.18 -15.78
C HIS A 96 9.94 9.23 -15.28
N PRO A 97 10.91 9.80 -16.03
CA PRO A 97 12.34 9.72 -15.67
C PRO A 97 12.72 10.30 -14.30
N LYS A 98 11.91 11.21 -13.75
CA LYS A 98 12.12 11.76 -12.40
C LYS A 98 11.49 10.92 -11.27
N LEU A 99 10.71 9.90 -11.63
CA LEU A 99 9.86 9.11 -10.74
C LEU A 99 10.13 7.61 -10.83
N GLU A 100 10.86 7.12 -11.84
CA GLU A 100 11.12 5.69 -12.08
C GLU A 100 11.71 4.95 -10.86
N ASP A 101 12.54 5.64 -10.08
CA ASP A 101 13.15 5.10 -8.85
C ASP A 101 12.28 5.31 -7.59
N THR A 102 11.09 5.89 -7.72
CA THR A 102 10.19 6.18 -6.60
C THR A 102 9.19 5.04 -6.42
N PRO A 103 9.14 4.36 -5.26
CA PRO A 103 8.15 3.34 -5.01
C PRO A 103 6.71 3.90 -5.18
N PRO A 104 5.81 3.17 -5.87
CA PRO A 104 4.46 3.66 -6.19
C PRO A 104 3.67 4.22 -5.02
N ARG A 105 3.83 3.63 -3.83
CA ARG A 105 3.18 4.05 -2.57
C ARG A 105 3.51 5.48 -2.12
N HIS A 106 4.57 6.08 -2.66
CA HIS A 106 4.98 7.44 -2.34
C HIS A 106 4.64 8.44 -3.45
N LEU A 107 4.03 8.01 -4.55
CA LEU A 107 3.64 8.89 -5.65
C LEU A 107 2.21 9.41 -5.40
N ALA A 108 2.10 10.68 -4.97
CA ALA A 108 0.80 11.35 -4.78
C ALA A 108 -0.04 11.34 -6.06
N LEU A 109 0.61 11.39 -7.23
CA LEU A 109 -0.05 11.34 -8.52
C LEU A 109 -0.76 10.00 -8.77
N LEU A 110 -0.22 8.89 -8.25
CA LEU A 110 -0.90 7.60 -8.29
C LEU A 110 -2.07 7.57 -7.30
N GLY A 111 -1.93 8.22 -6.13
CA GLY A 111 -3.04 8.44 -5.20
C GLY A 111 -4.19 9.22 -5.83
N ASP A 112 -3.89 10.33 -6.50
CA ASP A 112 -4.85 11.15 -7.25
C ASP A 112 -5.54 10.33 -8.37
N LEU A 113 -4.78 9.55 -9.13
CA LEU A 113 -5.31 8.70 -10.19
C LEU A 113 -6.20 7.57 -9.65
N ARG A 114 -5.79 6.95 -8.54
CA ARG A 114 -6.56 5.94 -7.81
C ARG A 114 -7.89 6.52 -7.34
N GLU A 115 -7.90 7.71 -6.75
CA GLU A 115 -9.13 8.34 -6.27
C GLU A 115 -10.10 8.64 -7.43
N LEU A 116 -9.60 9.13 -8.58
CA LEU A 116 -10.44 9.31 -9.77
C LEU A 116 -11.07 7.97 -10.21
N TYR A 117 -10.27 6.90 -10.25
CA TYR A 117 -10.75 5.56 -10.58
C TYR A 117 -11.81 5.06 -9.60
N VAL A 118 -11.55 5.14 -8.29
CA VAL A 118 -12.46 4.69 -7.23
C VAL A 118 -13.79 5.43 -7.29
N ASN A 119 -13.75 6.75 -7.43
CA ASN A 119 -14.95 7.56 -7.56
C ASN A 119 -15.72 7.22 -8.84
N ASN A 120 -15.01 7.04 -9.96
CA ASN A 120 -15.63 6.68 -11.23
C ASN A 120 -16.29 5.30 -11.20
N ILE A 121 -15.60 4.26 -10.70
CA ILE A 121 -16.15 2.89 -10.64
C ILE A 121 -17.29 2.80 -9.61
N ALA A 122 -17.23 3.54 -8.50
CA ALA A 122 -18.35 3.64 -7.56
C ALA A 122 -19.58 4.27 -8.20
N SER A 123 -19.41 5.32 -9.02
CA SER A 123 -20.52 5.91 -9.79
C SER A 123 -21.06 4.97 -10.86
N LEU A 124 -20.19 4.24 -11.57
CA LEU A 124 -20.61 3.19 -12.52
C LEU A 124 -21.44 2.10 -11.85
N VAL A 125 -20.99 1.59 -10.70
CA VAL A 125 -21.73 0.58 -9.92
C VAL A 125 -23.08 1.15 -9.50
N ARG A 126 -23.14 2.38 -8.97
CA ARG A 126 -24.39 3.02 -8.53
C ARG A 126 -25.37 3.25 -9.68
N GLU A 127 -24.90 3.62 -10.86
CA GLU A 127 -25.74 3.85 -12.05
C GLU A 127 -26.16 2.55 -12.75
N TYR A 128 -25.56 1.41 -12.39
CA TYR A 128 -25.94 0.11 -12.93
C TYR A 128 -27.34 -0.28 -12.46
N GLU A 129 -28.28 -0.37 -13.39
CA GLU A 129 -29.72 -0.52 -13.09
C GLU A 129 -30.07 -1.84 -12.38
N ASP A 130 -29.23 -2.88 -12.51
CA ASP A 130 -29.47 -4.19 -11.92
C ASP A 130 -28.77 -4.36 -10.57
N TRP A 131 -29.58 -4.56 -9.53
CA TRP A 131 -29.12 -4.85 -8.17
C TRP A 131 -28.33 -6.16 -8.05
N SER A 132 -28.36 -7.04 -9.05
CA SER A 132 -27.56 -8.26 -9.07
C SER A 132 -26.06 -7.99 -8.92
N LEU A 133 -25.54 -6.92 -9.53
CA LEU A 133 -24.15 -6.51 -9.38
C LEU A 133 -23.84 -6.09 -7.94
N HIS A 134 -24.68 -5.23 -7.36
CA HIS A 134 -24.55 -4.77 -5.99
C HIS A 134 -24.64 -5.93 -4.99
N GLN A 135 -25.52 -6.90 -5.24
CA GLN A 135 -25.67 -8.10 -4.43
C GLN A 135 -24.39 -8.96 -4.47
N GLU A 136 -23.79 -9.14 -5.66
CA GLU A 136 -22.51 -9.85 -5.77
C GLU A 136 -21.36 -9.11 -5.07
N ILE A 137 -21.28 -7.79 -5.20
CA ILE A 137 -20.29 -6.98 -4.48
C ILE A 137 -20.51 -7.13 -2.97
N ALA A 138 -21.76 -7.05 -2.50
CA ALA A 138 -22.09 -7.22 -1.09
C ALA A 138 -21.73 -8.62 -0.59
N GLU A 139 -21.85 -9.65 -1.44
CA GLU A 139 -21.41 -11.01 -1.11
C GLU A 139 -19.92 -11.08 -0.82
N THR A 140 -19.08 -10.34 -1.57
CA THR A 140 -17.65 -10.22 -1.29
C THR A 140 -17.40 -9.39 -0.03
N LEU A 141 -17.99 -8.21 0.09
CA LEU A 141 -17.67 -7.24 1.15
C LEU A 141 -18.10 -7.70 2.54
N TYR A 142 -19.27 -8.37 2.64
CA TYR A 142 -19.84 -8.79 3.92
C TYR A 142 -19.58 -10.25 4.26
N ALA A 143 -18.90 -11.00 3.39
CA ALA A 143 -18.55 -12.39 3.64
C ALA A 143 -17.79 -12.55 4.95
N LYS A 144 -18.21 -13.57 5.71
CA LYS A 144 -17.44 -14.05 6.86
C LYS A 144 -16.09 -14.57 6.37
N ASP A 145 -15.07 -14.37 7.19
CA ASP A 145 -13.82 -15.09 6.96
C ASP A 145 -14.10 -16.61 7.07
N PRO A 146 -13.41 -17.46 6.27
CA PRO A 146 -13.65 -18.89 6.28
C PRO A 146 -13.46 -19.49 7.69
N GLY A 147 -14.43 -20.29 8.13
CA GLY A 147 -14.34 -21.02 9.40
C GLY A 147 -13.59 -22.35 9.27
N GLU A 148 -13.59 -23.17 10.32
CA GLU A 148 -13.03 -24.53 10.28
C GLU A 148 -13.67 -25.41 9.19
N ASP A 149 -14.96 -25.21 8.93
CA ASP A 149 -15.72 -25.89 7.88
C ASP A 149 -15.60 -25.22 6.49
N GLY A 150 -14.75 -24.19 6.36
CA GLY A 150 -14.52 -23.44 5.12
C GLY A 150 -15.45 -22.22 4.94
N VAL A 151 -15.64 -21.82 3.69
CA VAL A 151 -16.47 -20.66 3.31
C VAL A 151 -17.94 -20.95 3.62
N HIS A 152 -18.70 -19.94 4.04
CA HIS A 152 -20.13 -20.07 4.25
C HIS A 152 -20.82 -20.63 2.98
N PRO A 153 -21.54 -21.76 3.05
CA PRO A 153 -22.06 -22.45 1.86
C PRO A 153 -23.32 -21.82 1.25
N GLY A 154 -23.72 -20.62 1.70
CA GLY A 154 -24.93 -19.92 1.27
C GLY A 154 -24.66 -18.50 0.78
N ARG A 155 -25.72 -17.84 0.28
CA ARG A 155 -25.68 -16.43 -0.12
C ARG A 155 -25.49 -15.54 1.11
N VAL A 156 -24.54 -14.60 1.03
CA VAL A 156 -24.31 -13.62 2.10
C VAL A 156 -25.35 -12.50 2.02
N CYS A 157 -25.64 -12.01 0.81
CA CYS A 157 -26.72 -11.05 0.56
C CYS A 157 -27.83 -11.76 -0.23
N THR A 158 -29.07 -11.73 0.24
CA THR A 158 -30.20 -12.37 -0.46
C THR A 158 -31.00 -11.41 -1.31
N ASP A 159 -31.04 -10.13 -0.94
CA ASP A 159 -31.78 -9.09 -1.68
C ASP A 159 -31.29 -7.68 -1.34
N ILE A 160 -31.68 -6.70 -2.15
CA ILE A 160 -31.54 -5.26 -1.85
C ILE A 160 -32.93 -4.63 -1.91
N THR A 161 -33.42 -4.18 -0.75
CA THR A 161 -34.85 -3.87 -0.58
C THR A 161 -35.08 -2.63 0.27
N THR A 162 -36.33 -2.17 0.29
CA THR A 162 -36.77 -1.06 1.16
C THR A 162 -37.58 -1.62 2.32
N LYS A 163 -37.42 -1.02 3.51
CA LYS A 163 -38.16 -1.39 4.71
C LYS A 163 -38.73 -0.13 5.35
N PRO A 164 -40.03 0.16 5.16
CA PRO A 164 -40.66 1.39 5.67
C PRO A 164 -40.53 1.58 7.18
N GLU A 165 -40.38 0.48 7.92
CA GLU A 165 -40.16 0.44 9.36
C GLU A 165 -38.78 0.93 9.82
N PHE A 166 -37.80 0.99 8.92
CA PHE A 166 -36.44 1.46 9.19
C PHE A 166 -36.17 2.87 8.65
N GLY A 167 -37.14 3.45 7.93
CA GLY A 167 -37.06 4.78 7.34
C GLY A 167 -36.95 4.74 5.82
N ASP A 168 -36.55 5.87 5.24
CA ASP A 168 -36.35 6.02 3.80
C ASP A 168 -34.94 5.52 3.44
N GLY A 169 -34.85 4.57 2.51
CA GLY A 169 -33.57 4.04 2.02
C GLY A 169 -33.64 2.59 1.56
N TYR A 170 -32.55 2.17 0.92
CA TYR A 170 -32.32 0.77 0.55
C TYR A 170 -31.43 0.09 1.58
N TYR A 171 -31.69 -1.19 1.80
CA TYR A 171 -30.98 -2.05 2.72
C TYR A 171 -30.58 -3.35 2.03
N LEU A 172 -29.35 -3.79 2.28
CA LEU A 172 -28.91 -5.15 2.00
C LEU A 172 -29.59 -6.11 2.96
N GLU A 173 -30.28 -7.11 2.43
CA GLU A 173 -30.87 -8.19 3.22
C GLU A 173 -29.83 -9.31 3.40
N ILE A 174 -29.33 -9.47 4.62
CA ILE A 174 -28.31 -10.47 4.96
C ILE A 174 -28.92 -11.49 5.93
N PRO A 175 -29.01 -12.79 5.59
CA PRO A 175 -29.48 -13.81 6.52
C PRO A 175 -28.68 -13.79 7.82
N LEU A 176 -29.32 -13.88 8.99
CA LEU A 176 -28.59 -13.86 10.28
C LEU A 176 -27.52 -14.95 10.38
N ILE A 177 -27.73 -16.09 9.71
CA ILE A 177 -26.74 -17.17 9.63
C ILE A 177 -25.49 -16.77 8.84
N ALA A 178 -25.61 -15.86 7.87
CA ALA A 178 -24.53 -15.31 7.06
C ALA A 178 -23.96 -13.99 7.62
N ALA A 179 -24.65 -13.33 8.54
CA ALA A 179 -24.25 -12.04 9.12
C ALA A 179 -22.99 -12.13 10.00
N SER A 180 -22.07 -11.18 9.84
CA SER A 180 -20.81 -11.09 10.58
C SER A 180 -20.61 -9.72 11.22
N ARG A 181 -19.49 -9.53 11.92
CA ARG A 181 -19.09 -8.20 12.41
C ARG A 181 -18.91 -7.20 11.27
N LYS A 182 -18.62 -7.64 10.04
CA LYS A 182 -18.52 -6.76 8.86
C LYS A 182 -19.85 -6.10 8.51
N CYS A 183 -20.99 -6.62 8.97
CA CYS A 183 -22.33 -6.10 8.74
C CYS A 183 -22.76 -5.01 9.75
N LEU A 184 -21.90 -4.65 10.71
CA LEU A 184 -22.19 -3.62 11.71
C LEU A 184 -21.98 -2.23 11.13
N ALA A 185 -22.96 -1.76 10.34
CA ALA A 185 -23.02 -0.38 9.87
C ALA A 185 -23.23 0.58 11.06
N ARG A 186 -22.47 1.67 11.08
CA ARG A 186 -22.54 2.71 12.12
C ARG A 186 -22.64 4.07 11.48
N ALA A 187 -23.26 5.02 12.18
CA ALA A 187 -23.33 6.40 11.71
C ALA A 187 -21.93 7.04 11.64
N ASP A 188 -21.66 7.78 10.57
CA ASP A 188 -20.47 8.62 10.42
C ASP A 188 -20.31 9.61 11.59
N GLY A 189 -19.10 9.67 12.16
CA GLY A 189 -18.73 10.66 13.17
C GLY A 189 -17.88 10.17 14.34
N ASP A 190 -17.60 8.87 14.46
CA ASP A 190 -16.74 8.32 15.52
C ASP A 190 -15.61 7.46 14.92
N GLU A 191 -14.42 8.05 14.81
CA GLU A 191 -13.15 7.34 14.54
C GLU A 191 -12.90 6.19 15.57
N GLU A 192 -13.60 6.22 16.71
CA GLU A 192 -13.49 5.25 17.81
C GLU A 192 -14.46 4.04 17.73
N LYS A 193 -15.22 3.83 16.63
CA LYS A 193 -16.23 2.74 16.49
C LYS A 193 -17.32 2.74 17.59
N GLN A 194 -17.63 3.91 18.17
CA GLN A 194 -18.64 4.09 19.23
C GLN A 194 -20.01 4.55 18.71
N GLY A 195 -20.12 4.91 17.43
CA GLY A 195 -21.36 5.39 16.81
C GLY A 195 -22.53 4.40 16.88
N GLU A 196 -23.77 4.93 16.83
CA GLU A 196 -25.00 4.13 16.86
C GLU A 196 -25.05 3.13 15.70
N ILE A 197 -25.44 1.89 15.99
CA ILE A 197 -25.59 0.84 14.98
C ILE A 197 -26.81 1.16 14.13
N GLN A 198 -26.60 1.26 12.82
CA GLN A 198 -27.65 1.56 11.84
C GLN A 198 -28.24 0.32 11.17
N ALA A 199 -27.67 -0.86 11.43
CA ALA A 199 -28.22 -2.12 10.94
C ALA A 199 -29.43 -2.56 11.79
N HIS A 200 -30.47 -3.06 11.13
CA HIS A 200 -31.73 -3.49 11.77
C HIS A 200 -31.95 -4.98 11.66
N ILE A 201 -32.60 -5.60 12.63
CA ILE A 201 -32.93 -7.04 12.62
C ILE A 201 -34.43 -7.21 12.47
N ALA A 202 -34.85 -7.95 11.44
CA ALA A 202 -36.23 -8.40 11.25
C ALA A 202 -36.28 -9.69 10.42
N ASP A 203 -37.34 -10.50 10.58
CA ASP A 203 -37.63 -11.66 9.73
C ASP A 203 -36.52 -12.73 9.58
N ASN A 204 -35.60 -12.83 10.54
CA ASN A 204 -34.36 -13.64 10.50
C ASN A 204 -33.25 -13.11 9.58
N TYR A 205 -33.31 -11.83 9.24
CA TYR A 205 -32.33 -11.11 8.47
C TYR A 205 -31.78 -9.92 9.26
N LEU A 206 -30.56 -9.53 8.89
CA LEU A 206 -29.95 -8.25 9.22
C LEU A 206 -30.05 -7.36 7.98
N TYR A 207 -30.61 -6.18 8.16
CA TYR A 207 -30.79 -5.16 7.13
C TYR A 207 -29.72 -4.09 7.31
N VAL A 208 -28.75 -4.07 6.40
CA VAL A 208 -27.61 -3.15 6.44
C VAL A 208 -27.85 -2.00 5.45
N PRO A 209 -27.74 -0.72 5.85
CA PRO A 209 -27.94 0.40 4.94
C PRO A 209 -27.00 0.35 3.73
N VAL A 210 -27.49 0.69 2.53
CA VAL A 210 -26.65 0.75 1.31
C VAL A 210 -25.55 1.83 1.40
N LEU A 211 -25.67 2.81 2.31
CA LEU A 211 -24.62 3.80 2.54
C LEU A 211 -23.31 3.14 3.02
N ASP A 212 -23.40 2.26 4.03
CA ASP A 212 -22.27 1.47 4.55
C ASP A 212 -21.65 0.55 3.46
N PHE A 213 -22.48 0.06 2.54
CA PHE A 213 -22.00 -0.69 1.37
C PHE A 213 -21.11 0.16 0.46
N MET A 214 -21.51 1.41 0.17
CA MET A 214 -20.75 2.29 -0.72
C MET A 214 -19.42 2.72 -0.09
N GLU A 215 -19.38 2.94 1.22
CA GLU A 215 -18.14 3.23 1.96
C GLU A 215 -17.18 2.05 1.90
N LYS A 216 -17.62 0.85 2.30
CA LYS A 216 -16.82 -0.38 2.21
C LYS A 216 -16.38 -0.70 0.79
N TYR A 217 -17.22 -0.37 -0.19
CA TYR A 217 -16.88 -0.58 -1.59
C TYR A 217 -15.73 0.34 -2.03
N ARG A 218 -15.72 1.62 -1.61
CA ARG A 218 -14.62 2.53 -1.90
C ARG A 218 -13.31 2.06 -1.28
N GLU A 219 -13.33 1.64 -0.01
CA GLU A 219 -12.16 1.03 0.65
C GLU A 219 -11.64 -0.19 -0.14
N TYR A 220 -12.55 -1.09 -0.53
CA TYR A 220 -12.19 -2.23 -1.36
C TYR A 220 -11.60 -1.82 -2.72
N ALA A 221 -12.19 -0.83 -3.39
CA ALA A 221 -11.77 -0.39 -4.71
C ALA A 221 -10.38 0.28 -4.69
N GLU A 222 -10.04 0.99 -3.61
CA GLU A 222 -8.70 1.54 -3.40
C GLU A 222 -7.64 0.43 -3.35
N ASP A 223 -7.90 -0.65 -2.63
CA ASP A 223 -7.00 -1.80 -2.56
C ASP A 223 -6.95 -2.57 -3.89
N ALA A 224 -8.11 -2.73 -4.53
CA ALA A 224 -8.25 -3.49 -5.76
C ALA A 224 -7.58 -2.80 -6.96
N PHE A 225 -7.36 -1.49 -6.90
CA PHE A 225 -6.64 -0.72 -7.90
C PHE A 225 -5.24 -1.27 -8.19
N GLY A 226 -4.50 -1.66 -7.15
CA GLY A 226 -3.15 -2.23 -7.30
C GLY A 226 -3.13 -3.52 -8.14
N ARG A 227 -4.19 -4.35 -8.04
CA ARG A 227 -4.31 -5.58 -8.84
C ARG A 227 -4.46 -5.28 -10.33
N LEU A 228 -5.19 -4.23 -10.69
CA LEU A 228 -5.34 -3.82 -12.09
C LEU A 228 -4.01 -3.36 -12.69
N ILE A 229 -3.25 -2.55 -11.94
CA ILE A 229 -1.91 -2.11 -12.37
C ILE A 229 -1.00 -3.32 -12.58
N ALA A 230 -0.90 -4.22 -11.58
CA ALA A 230 0.00 -5.36 -11.64
C ALA A 230 -0.24 -6.23 -12.89
N VAL A 231 -1.51 -6.58 -13.17
CA VAL A 231 -1.83 -7.37 -14.37
C VAL A 231 -1.55 -6.56 -15.65
N LYS A 232 -1.72 -5.24 -15.62
CA LYS A 232 -1.39 -4.43 -16.78
C LYS A 232 0.11 -4.43 -17.06
N GLU A 233 0.94 -4.27 -16.04
CA GLU A 233 2.40 -4.31 -16.17
C GLU A 233 2.89 -5.66 -16.68
N GLU A 234 2.29 -6.77 -16.21
CA GLU A 234 2.62 -8.12 -16.67
C GLU A 234 2.21 -8.37 -18.14
N THR A 235 1.13 -7.73 -18.60
CA THR A 235 0.58 -7.94 -19.95
C THR A 235 1.10 -6.96 -21.00
N LEU A 236 1.66 -5.82 -20.59
CA LEU A 236 2.19 -4.81 -21.49
C LEU A 236 3.55 -5.24 -22.04
N THR A 237 3.71 -5.27 -23.36
CA THR A 237 5.01 -5.60 -23.96
C THR A 237 6.00 -4.46 -23.80
N ALA A 238 7.31 -4.75 -23.79
CA ALA A 238 8.35 -3.73 -23.73
C ALA A 238 8.25 -2.71 -24.88
N GLU A 239 7.83 -3.15 -26.07
CA GLU A 239 7.59 -2.29 -27.23
C GLU A 239 6.39 -1.35 -26.99
N GLN A 240 5.29 -1.86 -26.44
CA GLN A 240 4.12 -1.05 -26.10
C GLN A 240 4.43 -0.04 -25.00
N ARG A 241 5.15 -0.44 -23.95
CA ARG A 241 5.59 0.44 -22.86
C ARG A 241 6.49 1.56 -23.39
N SER A 242 7.50 1.18 -24.19
CA SER A 242 8.42 2.13 -24.83
C SER A 242 7.71 3.07 -25.80
N TRP A 243 6.74 2.58 -26.58
CA TRP A 243 5.94 3.43 -27.46
C TRP A 243 5.09 4.40 -26.64
N LEU A 244 4.43 3.94 -25.59
CA LEU A 244 3.59 4.77 -24.73
C LEU A 244 4.42 5.91 -24.11
N THR A 245 5.52 5.59 -23.44
CA THR A 245 6.36 6.59 -22.76
C THR A 245 7.09 7.53 -23.72
N ALA A 246 7.39 7.09 -24.94
CA ALA A 246 8.02 7.96 -25.95
C ALA A 246 7.05 8.90 -26.67
N ASN A 247 5.75 8.61 -26.66
CA ASN A 247 4.74 9.40 -27.37
C ASN A 247 3.84 10.21 -26.44
N GLU A 248 3.67 9.76 -25.20
CA GLU A 248 3.06 10.54 -24.13
C GLU A 248 3.90 11.80 -23.87
N SER A 249 3.25 12.95 -23.79
CA SER A 249 3.90 14.25 -23.56
C SER A 249 3.16 15.10 -22.53
N THR A 250 1.84 15.01 -22.44
CA THR A 250 1.03 15.93 -21.62
C THR A 250 1.16 15.67 -20.11
N ILE A 251 1.19 14.40 -19.70
CA ILE A 251 1.45 13.91 -18.34
C ILE A 251 2.89 14.26 -17.97
N THR A 252 3.87 13.94 -18.81
CA THR A 252 5.28 14.32 -18.61
C THR A 252 5.43 15.83 -18.41
N ASP A 253 4.90 16.65 -19.31
CA ASP A 253 4.90 18.12 -19.21
C ASP A 253 4.18 18.61 -17.95
N ARG A 254 3.16 17.89 -17.48
CA ARG A 254 2.44 18.25 -16.26
C ARG A 254 3.26 17.96 -15.01
N ILE A 255 3.90 16.79 -14.95
CA ILE A 255 4.80 16.38 -13.86
C ILE A 255 6.01 17.33 -13.80
N ASP A 256 6.63 17.60 -14.94
CA ASP A 256 7.77 18.51 -15.04
C ASP A 256 7.42 19.93 -14.58
N ARG A 257 6.24 20.44 -14.92
CA ARG A 257 5.76 21.73 -14.40
C ARG A 257 5.58 21.74 -12.88
N PHE A 258 5.20 20.62 -12.25
CA PHE A 258 5.18 20.56 -10.78
C PHE A 258 6.58 20.70 -10.20
N PHE A 259 7.59 20.07 -10.82
CA PHE A 259 8.99 20.25 -10.43
C PHE A 259 9.49 21.68 -10.65
N GLU A 260 9.26 22.26 -11.83
CA GLU A 260 9.66 23.62 -12.18
C GLU A 260 9.02 24.67 -11.26
N ALA A 261 7.76 24.46 -10.87
CA ALA A 261 7.03 25.32 -9.95
C ALA A 261 7.37 25.07 -8.47
N GLY A 262 8.27 24.12 -8.16
CA GLY A 262 8.62 23.76 -6.79
C GLY A 262 7.48 23.09 -6.00
N GLN A 263 6.50 22.52 -6.68
CA GLN A 263 5.32 21.86 -6.12
C GLN A 263 5.55 20.36 -5.88
N ALA A 264 6.69 20.00 -5.28
CA ALA A 264 7.05 18.60 -5.00
C ALA A 264 5.98 17.84 -4.17
N HIS A 265 5.26 18.53 -3.29
CA HIS A 265 4.13 17.97 -2.52
C HIS A 265 2.95 17.50 -3.38
N ARG A 266 2.87 17.91 -4.65
CA ARG A 266 1.88 17.41 -5.63
C ARG A 266 2.31 16.10 -6.27
N VAL A 267 3.62 15.82 -6.25
CA VAL A 267 4.21 14.65 -6.91
C VAL A 267 4.33 13.50 -5.93
N TRP A 268 4.65 13.78 -4.66
CA TRP A 268 4.90 12.77 -3.65
C TRP A 268 4.01 12.88 -2.42
N GLU A 269 3.55 11.73 -1.93
CA GLU A 269 2.84 11.54 -0.66
C GLU A 269 3.84 11.14 0.43
N ASN A 270 3.76 11.79 1.59
CA ASN A 270 4.61 11.54 2.75
C ASN A 270 6.13 11.64 2.50
N TRP A 271 6.57 12.11 1.32
CA TRP A 271 7.96 12.30 0.94
C TRP A 271 8.18 13.75 0.50
N SER A 272 8.15 14.67 1.46
CA SER A 272 8.44 16.07 1.17
C SER A 272 9.90 16.23 0.71
N ARG A 273 10.20 17.26 -0.09
CA ARG A 273 11.59 17.63 -0.42
C ARG A 273 12.45 17.72 0.85
N GLN A 274 11.89 18.18 1.96
CA GLN A 274 12.57 18.28 3.23
C GLN A 274 12.93 16.92 3.82
N LYS A 275 12.01 15.94 3.74
CA LYS A 275 12.23 14.54 4.13
C LYS A 275 13.29 13.86 3.27
N ARG A 276 13.21 14.04 1.95
CA ARG A 276 14.20 13.55 0.99
C ARG A 276 15.59 14.10 1.28
N ASP A 277 15.68 15.43 1.36
CA ASP A 277 16.96 16.10 1.60
C ASP A 277 17.54 15.69 2.97
N LEU A 278 16.69 15.48 3.99
CA LEU A 278 17.12 14.98 5.29
C LEU A 278 17.56 13.52 5.28
N LEU A 279 16.83 12.64 4.61
CA LEU A 279 17.15 11.22 4.46
C LEU A 279 18.51 11.06 3.77
N THR A 280 18.77 11.75 2.65
CA THR A 280 20.08 11.74 2.00
C THR A 280 21.19 12.21 2.93
N ILE A 281 20.95 13.26 3.74
CA ILE A 281 21.96 13.74 4.70
C ILE A 281 22.24 12.69 5.78
N ILE A 282 21.22 11.98 6.26
CA ILE A 282 21.37 10.92 7.27
C ILE A 282 22.10 9.71 6.66
N ASN A 283 21.75 9.28 5.45
CA ASN A 283 22.42 8.20 4.73
C ASN A 283 23.89 8.53 4.44
N ALA A 284 24.17 9.77 4.06
CA ALA A 284 25.54 10.24 3.89
C ALA A 284 26.34 10.15 5.19
N VAL A 285 25.73 10.42 6.34
CA VAL A 285 26.37 10.35 7.66
C VAL A 285 26.50 8.91 8.17
N SER A 286 25.56 8.02 7.87
CA SER A 286 25.63 6.60 8.27
C SER A 286 26.68 5.81 7.48
N THR A 287 27.00 6.25 6.26
CA THR A 287 27.87 5.52 5.32
C THR A 287 29.36 5.89 5.47
N VAL A 288 29.67 7.06 6.02
CA VAL A 288 31.07 7.49 6.20
C VAL A 288 31.68 6.94 7.48
N ASP A 289 33.01 6.88 7.52
CA ASP A 289 33.75 6.49 8.71
C ASP A 289 33.39 7.39 9.92
N ASP A 290 33.33 6.80 11.12
CA ASP A 290 32.98 7.49 12.38
C ASP A 290 33.89 8.71 12.68
N ASP A 291 35.09 8.79 12.09
CA ASP A 291 36.00 9.92 12.25
C ASP A 291 35.63 11.13 11.37
N VAL A 292 34.76 10.93 10.36
CA VAL A 292 34.20 11.97 9.49
C VAL A 292 32.92 12.54 10.09
N ALA A 293 31.95 11.66 10.36
CA ALA A 293 30.68 12.00 11.01
C ALA A 293 30.00 10.75 11.58
N GLN A 294 29.24 10.91 12.66
CA GLN A 294 28.52 9.81 13.30
C GLN A 294 27.09 10.19 13.74
N LEU A 295 26.14 9.27 13.57
CA LEU A 295 24.79 9.42 14.13
C LEU A 295 24.83 9.41 15.67
N GLY A 296 23.89 10.11 16.31
CA GLY A 296 23.81 10.27 17.76
C GLY A 296 24.82 11.28 18.35
N GLU A 297 25.87 11.64 17.61
CA GLU A 297 26.86 12.61 18.06
C GLU A 297 26.54 14.05 17.64
N MET A 298 26.99 14.99 18.48
CA MET A 298 26.75 16.41 18.25
C MET A 298 27.83 17.05 17.39
N GLN A 299 27.46 17.37 16.16
CA GLN A 299 28.37 17.78 15.11
C GLN A 299 28.03 19.16 14.55
N THR A 300 28.98 19.81 13.87
CA THR A 300 28.69 21.05 13.16
C THR A 300 28.20 20.76 11.74
N ALA A 301 27.46 21.69 11.13
CA ALA A 301 27.13 21.58 9.70
C ALA A 301 28.36 21.44 8.79
N ARG A 302 29.56 21.83 9.25
CA ARG A 302 30.79 21.61 8.48
C ARG A 302 31.26 20.17 8.53
N ASP A 303 31.05 19.48 9.65
CA ASP A 303 31.44 18.08 9.83
C ASP A 303 30.47 17.20 9.04
N LEU A 304 29.16 17.41 9.22
CA LEU A 304 28.11 16.73 8.45
C LEU A 304 28.20 17.00 6.93
N TYR A 305 28.64 18.20 6.53
CA TYR A 305 28.85 18.48 5.10
C TYR A 305 29.97 17.64 4.49
N LYS A 306 31.03 17.31 5.25
CA LYS A 306 32.08 16.43 4.71
C LYS A 306 31.52 15.05 4.38
N ALA A 307 30.56 14.56 5.17
CA ALA A 307 29.88 13.31 4.89
C ALA A 307 29.13 13.40 3.55
N VAL A 308 28.34 14.45 3.34
CA VAL A 308 27.62 14.70 2.07
C VAL A 308 28.56 14.92 0.89
N ASP A 309 29.72 15.55 1.08
CA ASP A 309 30.69 15.88 0.02
C ASP A 309 31.44 14.65 -0.52
N VAL A 310 31.56 13.59 0.30
CA VAL A 310 32.21 12.33 -0.08
C VAL A 310 31.22 11.19 -0.35
N TYR A 311 29.93 11.42 -0.07
CA TYR A 311 28.88 10.44 -0.30
C TYR A 311 28.65 10.27 -1.80
N ASP A 312 28.73 9.02 -2.27
CA ASP A 312 28.54 8.62 -3.67
C ASP A 312 27.25 7.78 -3.78
N PRO A 313 26.08 8.42 -3.91
CA PRO A 313 24.81 7.71 -3.89
C PRO A 313 24.52 6.98 -5.21
N ASP A 314 24.00 5.75 -5.08
CA ASP A 314 23.52 4.96 -6.21
C ASP A 314 22.22 5.54 -6.82
N ARG A 315 21.41 6.26 -6.03
CA ARG A 315 20.09 6.75 -6.44
C ARG A 315 20.17 8.15 -7.07
N THR A 316 19.52 8.32 -8.23
CA THR A 316 19.52 9.58 -9.00
C THR A 316 19.03 10.79 -8.21
N TRP A 317 18.04 10.61 -7.32
CA TRP A 317 17.50 11.70 -6.52
C TRP A 317 18.43 12.11 -5.36
N GLU A 318 19.20 11.19 -4.79
CA GLU A 318 20.20 11.48 -3.76
C GLU A 318 21.37 12.26 -4.38
N GLN A 319 21.79 11.91 -5.59
CA GLN A 319 22.76 12.68 -6.37
C GLN A 319 22.32 14.14 -6.53
N GLN A 320 21.07 14.37 -6.94
CA GLN A 320 20.51 15.71 -7.06
C GLN A 320 20.47 16.47 -5.73
N VAL A 321 20.23 15.77 -4.61
CA VAL A 321 20.27 16.38 -3.27
C VAL A 321 21.69 16.80 -2.91
N CYS A 322 22.67 15.90 -3.06
CA CYS A 322 24.09 16.18 -2.81
C CYS A 322 24.57 17.38 -3.64
N GLU A 323 24.24 17.42 -4.94
CA GLU A 323 24.57 18.56 -5.81
C GLU A 323 23.91 19.87 -5.37
N SER A 324 22.70 19.82 -4.83
CA SER A 324 21.98 21.00 -4.34
C SER A 324 22.55 21.55 -3.03
N ILE A 325 23.18 20.70 -2.21
CA ILE A 325 23.85 21.07 -0.98
C ILE A 325 25.28 21.50 -1.32
N SER A 326 25.44 22.74 -1.78
CA SER A 326 26.72 23.26 -2.26
C SER A 326 27.69 23.78 -1.18
N SER A 327 27.29 23.75 0.10
CA SER A 327 28.14 24.23 1.19
C SER A 327 27.62 23.80 2.57
N PRO A 328 28.48 23.85 3.63
CA PRO A 328 28.06 23.68 5.01
C PRO A 328 26.90 24.62 5.43
N ARG A 329 26.83 25.81 4.83
CA ARG A 329 25.74 26.76 5.10
C ARG A 329 24.42 26.31 4.47
N SER A 330 24.47 25.72 3.27
CA SER A 330 23.30 25.13 2.62
C SER A 330 22.76 23.96 3.45
N LEU A 331 23.66 23.05 3.85
CA LEU A 331 23.33 21.92 4.73
C LEU A 331 22.70 22.38 6.05
N GLY A 332 23.31 23.35 6.74
CA GLY A 332 22.74 23.91 7.97
C GLY A 332 21.37 24.55 7.78
N THR A 333 21.07 25.08 6.58
CA THR A 333 19.74 25.62 6.25
C THR A 333 18.71 24.49 6.12
N VAL A 334 19.06 23.39 5.44
CA VAL A 334 18.21 22.20 5.33
C VAL A 334 17.92 21.61 6.71
N LEU A 335 18.95 21.44 7.55
CA LEU A 335 18.79 20.91 8.90
C LEU A 335 17.97 21.84 9.81
N SER A 336 18.16 23.16 9.71
CA SER A 336 17.37 24.13 10.48
C SER A 336 15.90 24.16 10.06
N GLN A 337 15.60 23.90 8.78
CA GLN A 337 14.22 23.77 8.29
C GLN A 337 13.56 22.47 8.74
N ASN A 338 14.34 21.45 9.07
CA ASN A 338 13.90 20.16 9.59
C ASN A 338 14.03 20.05 11.13
N ARG A 339 14.18 21.16 11.85
CA ARG A 339 14.39 21.16 13.31
C ARG A 339 13.29 20.49 14.14
N ASP A 340 12.09 20.38 13.57
CA ASP A 340 10.91 19.81 14.21
C ASP A 340 10.75 18.31 13.86
N HIS A 341 11.68 17.74 13.06
CA HIS A 341 11.72 16.32 12.69
C HIS A 341 12.39 15.49 13.80
N ALA A 342 11.85 14.30 14.09
CA ALA A 342 12.33 13.43 15.17
C ALA A 342 13.82 13.11 15.07
N SER A 343 14.31 12.88 13.84
CA SER A 343 15.72 12.57 13.60
C SER A 343 16.70 13.75 13.72
N VAL A 344 16.25 14.98 13.98
CA VAL A 344 17.11 16.18 14.01
C VAL A 344 16.96 16.93 15.32
N THR A 345 18.05 17.02 16.10
CA THR A 345 18.11 17.91 17.26
C THR A 345 18.97 19.13 16.95
N VAL A 346 18.39 20.33 17.12
CA VAL A 346 19.09 21.61 16.97
C VAL A 346 19.33 22.25 18.33
N GLU A 347 20.52 22.07 18.90
CA GLU A 347 20.81 22.64 20.22
C GLU A 347 21.11 24.14 20.19
N ASN A 348 21.85 24.60 19.18
CA ASN A 348 22.27 26.00 19.12
C ASN A 348 22.33 26.51 17.68
N ALA A 349 21.24 27.15 17.25
CA ALA A 349 21.12 27.74 15.92
C ALA A 349 22.19 28.80 15.60
N ARG A 350 22.83 29.43 16.61
CA ARG A 350 23.93 30.38 16.37
C ARG A 350 25.27 29.67 16.11
N LEU A 351 25.43 28.45 16.63
CA LEU A 351 26.66 27.65 16.50
C LEU A 351 26.55 26.58 15.41
N ASN A 352 25.40 26.41 14.75
CA ASN A 352 25.16 25.40 13.72
C ASN A 352 25.54 23.98 14.19
N ARG A 353 25.11 23.62 15.41
CA ARG A 353 25.32 22.28 15.97
C ARG A 353 24.04 21.47 15.89
N TYR A 354 24.18 20.25 15.38
CA TYR A 354 23.10 19.33 15.07
C TYR A 354 23.47 17.96 15.61
N THR A 355 22.48 17.23 16.11
CA THR A 355 22.57 15.79 16.31
C THR A 355 21.58 15.14 15.36
N LEU A 356 22.08 14.23 14.53
CA LEU A 356 21.27 13.42 13.63
C LEU A 356 21.15 12.02 14.22
N THR A 357 19.97 11.42 14.14
CA THR A 357 19.77 10.00 14.44
C THR A 357 19.31 9.30 13.17
N GLU A 358 19.12 7.99 13.22
CA GLU A 358 18.53 7.24 12.11
C GLU A 358 17.24 7.91 11.62
N TYR A 359 17.01 7.82 10.32
CA TYR A 359 15.83 8.42 9.72
C TYR A 359 14.59 7.69 10.23
N SER A 360 13.75 8.39 10.98
CA SER A 360 12.45 7.90 11.43
C SER A 360 11.38 8.83 10.90
N ASP A 361 10.34 8.27 10.27
CA ASP A 361 9.26 9.06 9.67
C ASP A 361 8.25 9.58 10.73
N GLY A 362 8.77 9.87 11.94
CA GLY A 362 7.98 10.15 13.15
C GLY A 362 7.59 8.89 13.95
N ALA A 363 7.95 7.70 13.47
CA ALA A 363 7.80 6.47 14.24
C ALA A 363 8.85 6.42 15.36
N GLN A 364 8.43 6.06 16.57
CA GLN A 364 9.35 5.91 17.69
C GLN A 364 10.30 4.74 17.40
N PRO A 365 11.62 4.92 17.52
CA PRO A 365 12.55 3.81 17.41
C PRO A 365 12.30 2.84 18.55
N LEU A 366 12.45 1.55 18.28
CA LEU A 366 12.31 0.47 19.24
C LEU A 366 13.67 -0.16 19.45
N HIS A 367 14.15 -0.13 20.69
CA HIS A 367 15.40 -0.79 21.05
C HIS A 367 15.10 -2.26 21.35
N ILE A 368 15.86 -3.16 20.75
CA ILE A 368 15.68 -4.60 20.91
C ILE A 368 16.96 -5.19 21.50
N ASP A 369 16.90 -5.54 22.78
CA ASP A 369 17.96 -6.26 23.49
C ASP A 369 17.63 -7.77 23.56
N GLU A 370 16.35 -8.11 23.70
CA GLU A 370 15.81 -9.47 23.77
C GLU A 370 14.55 -9.59 22.87
N PHE A 371 14.14 -10.81 22.48
CA PHE A 371 12.99 -10.96 21.58
C PHE A 371 11.67 -10.47 22.20
N GLU A 372 11.57 -10.47 23.52
CA GLU A 372 10.47 -9.93 24.30
C GLU A 372 10.20 -8.45 24.00
N ASP A 373 11.22 -7.69 23.59
CA ASP A 373 11.07 -6.27 23.26
C ASP A 373 10.27 -6.07 21.98
N LEU A 374 10.20 -7.07 21.09
CA LEU A 374 9.32 -7.02 19.91
C LEU A 374 7.85 -6.83 20.27
N PHE A 375 7.44 -7.24 21.49
CA PHE A 375 6.06 -7.11 21.96
C PHE A 375 5.72 -5.70 22.47
N GLU A 376 6.68 -4.77 22.50
CA GLU A 376 6.38 -3.35 22.64
C GLU A 376 5.65 -2.81 21.40
N LEU A 377 5.83 -3.45 20.23
CA LEU A 377 4.99 -3.18 19.07
C LEU A 377 3.53 -3.57 19.38
N PRO A 378 2.56 -2.66 19.26
CA PRO A 378 1.16 -2.97 19.58
C PRO A 378 0.58 -4.14 18.78
N CYS A 379 1.01 -4.33 17.53
CA CYS A 379 0.60 -5.46 16.72
C CYS A 379 1.19 -6.80 17.19
N MET A 380 2.38 -6.80 17.78
CA MET A 380 2.99 -8.00 18.35
C MET A 380 2.38 -8.32 19.71
N ALA A 381 2.09 -7.31 20.54
CA ALA A 381 1.32 -7.48 21.77
C ALA A 381 -0.07 -8.09 21.51
N ALA A 382 -0.81 -7.56 20.52
CA ALA A 382 -2.10 -8.11 20.13
C ALA A 382 -2.01 -9.54 19.58
N MET A 383 -0.91 -9.88 18.91
CA MET A 383 -0.60 -11.24 18.50
C MET A 383 -0.33 -12.14 19.70
N ASP A 384 0.46 -11.71 20.68
CA ASP A 384 0.74 -12.45 21.92
C ASP A 384 -0.56 -12.79 22.67
N ASP A 385 -1.41 -11.79 22.90
CA ASP A 385 -2.71 -11.96 23.56
C ASP A 385 -3.57 -13.03 22.85
N ARG A 386 -3.62 -12.99 21.51
CA ARG A 386 -4.34 -14.01 20.73
C ARG A 386 -3.71 -15.39 20.91
N LEU A 387 -2.38 -15.48 20.88
CA LEU A 387 -1.64 -16.73 20.94
C LEU A 387 -1.69 -17.39 22.32
N GLN A 388 -2.01 -16.64 23.39
CA GLN A 388 -2.35 -17.20 24.69
C GLN A 388 -3.64 -18.03 24.66
N GLU A 389 -4.60 -17.65 23.81
CA GLU A 389 -5.92 -18.30 23.74
C GLU A 389 -6.08 -19.27 22.55
N LYS A 390 -5.37 -19.01 21.45
CA LYS A 390 -5.55 -19.69 20.17
C LYS A 390 -4.22 -20.15 19.59
N LYS A 391 -4.25 -21.26 18.85
CA LYS A 391 -3.09 -21.72 18.09
C LYS A 391 -2.73 -20.72 16.98
N PRO A 392 -1.44 -20.60 16.64
CA PRO A 392 -0.97 -19.68 15.61
C PRO A 392 -1.43 -20.17 14.24
N VAL A 393 -1.67 -19.24 13.32
CA VAL A 393 -1.66 -19.56 11.89
C VAL A 393 -0.23 -19.45 11.38
N ARG A 394 0.07 -20.11 10.25
CA ARG A 394 1.43 -20.13 9.66
C ARG A 394 2.03 -18.72 9.52
N LYS A 395 1.21 -17.74 9.16
CA LYS A 395 1.61 -16.35 8.93
C LYS A 395 2.02 -15.60 10.22
N ASP A 396 1.43 -15.96 11.37
CA ASP A 396 1.82 -15.41 12.68
C ASP A 396 3.26 -15.81 13.02
N LEU A 397 3.55 -17.12 12.89
CA LEU A 397 4.88 -17.67 13.15
C LEU A 397 5.91 -17.16 12.13
N PHE A 398 5.52 -17.14 10.85
CA PHE A 398 6.35 -16.62 9.78
C PHE A 398 6.82 -15.21 10.11
N ASN A 399 5.89 -14.31 10.44
CA ASN A 399 6.25 -12.91 10.63
C ASN A 399 7.18 -12.73 11.83
N LEU A 400 6.88 -13.39 12.95
CA LEU A 400 7.67 -13.30 14.17
C LEU A 400 9.10 -13.86 13.99
N VAL A 401 9.22 -15.02 13.32
CA VAL A 401 10.52 -15.61 12.98
C VAL A 401 11.32 -14.72 12.01
N ARG A 402 10.66 -14.11 11.01
CA ARG A 402 11.34 -13.24 10.04
C ARG A 402 11.78 -11.91 10.64
N MET A 403 10.93 -11.28 11.47
CA MET A 403 11.34 -10.10 12.24
C MET A 403 12.57 -10.43 13.08
N ALA A 404 12.52 -11.53 13.86
CA ALA A 404 13.63 -11.95 14.71
C ALA A 404 14.93 -12.22 13.94
N TRP A 405 14.83 -12.88 12.77
CA TRP A 405 16.00 -13.24 11.96
C TRP A 405 16.76 -12.03 11.40
N TRP A 406 16.04 -10.94 11.12
CA TRP A 406 16.63 -9.70 10.61
C TRP A 406 17.19 -8.79 11.71
N LEU A 407 17.09 -9.15 13.00
CA LEU A 407 17.63 -8.32 14.07
C LEU A 407 19.16 -8.47 14.18
N SER A 408 19.83 -7.33 14.43
CA SER A 408 21.29 -7.22 14.56
C SER A 408 21.96 -8.30 15.44
N PRO A 409 21.39 -8.70 16.62
CA PRO A 409 22.02 -9.71 17.48
C PRO A 409 22.21 -11.08 16.83
N TYR A 410 21.46 -11.41 15.78
CA TYR A 410 21.49 -12.74 15.15
C TYR A 410 22.23 -12.80 13.82
N ARG A 411 22.87 -11.69 13.40
CA ARG A 411 23.63 -11.63 12.14
C ARG A 411 24.85 -12.55 12.12
N ASP A 412 25.52 -12.67 13.27
CA ASP A 412 26.69 -13.54 13.46
C ASP A 412 26.35 -14.85 14.20
N ALA A 413 25.10 -15.01 14.61
CA ALA A 413 24.64 -16.21 15.32
C ALA A 413 24.47 -17.37 14.35
N SER A 414 24.77 -18.59 14.81
CA SER A 414 24.44 -19.77 14.04
C SER A 414 22.92 -19.98 13.98
N MET A 415 22.43 -20.56 12.89
CA MET A 415 21.02 -20.96 12.77
C MET A 415 20.56 -21.82 13.97
N ALA A 416 21.45 -22.63 14.53
CA ALA A 416 21.14 -23.46 15.70
C ALA A 416 20.93 -22.63 16.98
N GLU A 417 21.72 -21.58 17.18
CA GLU A 417 21.56 -20.63 18.30
C GLU A 417 20.25 -19.84 18.14
N PHE A 418 19.98 -19.29 16.96
CA PHE A 418 18.72 -18.61 16.68
C PHE A 418 17.49 -19.50 16.93
N ILE A 419 17.51 -20.75 16.42
CA ILE A 419 16.42 -21.70 16.65
C ILE A 419 16.21 -21.95 18.15
N SER A 420 17.28 -22.06 18.92
CA SER A 420 17.20 -22.26 20.37
C SER A 420 16.49 -21.09 21.04
N ASP A 421 16.88 -19.86 20.72
CA ASP A 421 16.34 -18.65 21.36
C ASP A 421 14.89 -18.38 20.95
N VAL A 422 14.55 -18.59 19.67
CA VAL A 422 13.16 -18.48 19.21
C VAL A 422 12.28 -19.59 19.81
N LYS A 423 12.81 -20.80 20.04
CA LYS A 423 12.09 -21.86 20.76
C LYS A 423 11.79 -21.47 22.20
N ASP A 424 12.72 -20.77 22.87
CA ASP A 424 12.51 -20.27 24.23
C ASP A 424 11.38 -19.23 24.24
N LEU A 425 11.40 -18.28 23.30
CA LEU A 425 10.33 -17.32 23.12
C LEU A 425 8.97 -18.00 22.88
N PHE A 426 8.92 -19.03 22.03
CA PHE A 426 7.67 -19.73 21.71
C PHE A 426 7.12 -20.53 22.90
N SER A 427 7.98 -20.91 23.86
CA SER A 427 7.57 -21.65 25.06
C SER A 427 6.58 -20.88 25.95
N ARG A 428 6.45 -19.56 25.73
CA ARG A 428 5.48 -18.69 26.41
C ARG A 428 4.02 -19.01 26.10
N TRP A 429 3.73 -19.70 25.00
CA TRP A 429 2.35 -19.97 24.57
C TRP A 429 1.89 -21.39 24.92
N PRO A 430 0.62 -21.59 25.34
CA PRO A 430 0.15 -22.89 25.85
C PRO A 430 0.14 -24.05 24.85
N TRP A 431 0.23 -23.75 23.55
CA TRP A 431 0.23 -24.73 22.46
C TRP A 431 1.63 -25.14 22.01
N TYR A 432 2.68 -24.58 22.63
CA TYR A 432 4.06 -24.85 22.29
C TYR A 432 4.37 -26.35 22.29
N ASP A 433 4.99 -26.80 21.21
CA ASP A 433 5.57 -28.13 21.06
C ASP A 433 6.96 -27.97 20.46
N GLU A 434 7.96 -28.51 21.15
CA GLU A 434 9.36 -28.27 20.85
C GLU A 434 9.76 -28.78 19.45
N GLU A 435 9.36 -30.01 19.11
CA GLU A 435 9.71 -30.65 17.84
C GLU A 435 9.00 -29.99 16.66
N VAL A 436 7.71 -29.69 16.82
CA VAL A 436 6.92 -29.00 15.78
C VAL A 436 7.43 -27.59 15.55
N THR A 437 7.76 -26.86 16.62
CA THR A 437 8.26 -25.49 16.54
C THR A 437 9.61 -25.44 15.84
N GLU A 438 10.55 -26.32 16.21
CA GLU A 438 11.86 -26.40 15.55
C GLU A 438 11.73 -26.69 14.06
N TYR A 439 10.85 -27.63 13.68
CA TYR A 439 10.59 -27.95 12.29
C TYR A 439 10.07 -26.73 11.50
N GLN A 440 9.11 -25.98 12.07
CA GLN A 440 8.54 -24.80 11.42
C GLN A 440 9.57 -23.68 11.26
N ILE A 441 10.37 -23.40 12.30
CA ILE A 441 11.42 -22.36 12.22
C ILE A 441 12.43 -22.73 11.13
N ARG A 442 12.93 -23.97 11.12
CA ARG A 442 13.86 -24.44 10.07
C ARG A 442 13.25 -24.32 8.68
N TYR A 443 11.99 -24.73 8.53
CA TYR A 443 11.30 -24.66 7.25
C TYR A 443 11.18 -23.22 6.76
N GLU A 444 10.84 -22.27 7.64
CA GLU A 444 10.80 -20.87 7.23
C GLU A 444 12.20 -20.36 6.90
N LEU A 445 13.22 -20.57 7.73
CA LEU A 445 14.58 -20.07 7.45
C LEU A 445 15.21 -20.65 6.17
N THR A 446 14.80 -21.85 5.73
CA THR A 446 15.31 -22.51 4.52
C THR A 446 14.51 -22.21 3.26
N ASN A 447 13.33 -21.59 3.39
CA ASN A 447 12.58 -21.10 2.23
C ASN A 447 13.10 -19.73 1.82
N ASP A 448 13.49 -19.61 0.56
CA ASP A 448 13.72 -18.34 -0.13
C ASP A 448 12.53 -17.97 -1.03
N ILE A 449 12.47 -16.71 -1.43
CA ILE A 449 11.57 -16.24 -2.49
C ILE A 449 12.47 -15.65 -3.57
N SER A 450 12.51 -16.30 -4.74
CA SER A 450 13.39 -15.89 -5.85
C SER A 450 14.88 -15.83 -5.48
N GLY A 451 15.34 -16.69 -4.57
CA GLY A 451 16.73 -16.73 -4.11
C GLY A 451 17.10 -15.68 -3.05
N GLU A 452 16.16 -14.85 -2.63
CA GLU A 452 16.35 -13.84 -1.58
C GLU A 452 15.71 -14.28 -0.25
N ILE A 453 16.27 -13.78 0.86
CA ILE A 453 15.75 -14.02 2.20
C ILE A 453 14.38 -13.31 2.32
N PRO A 454 13.29 -14.02 2.63
CA PRO A 454 11.97 -13.39 2.73
C PRO A 454 11.90 -12.32 3.81
N LEU A 455 11.32 -11.18 3.46
CA LEU A 455 11.20 -10.01 4.32
C LEU A 455 10.13 -10.17 5.41
N PRO A 456 10.29 -9.50 6.58
CA PRO A 456 9.24 -9.39 7.57
C PRO A 456 8.00 -8.72 6.96
N MET A 457 6.80 -9.00 7.45
CA MET A 457 5.60 -8.34 6.93
C MET A 457 5.58 -6.87 7.37
N ASN A 458 5.28 -5.98 6.42
CA ASN A 458 5.13 -4.56 6.72
C ASN A 458 3.78 -4.23 7.37
N CYS A 459 3.63 -2.99 7.84
CA CYS A 459 2.38 -2.48 8.40
C CYS A 459 1.22 -2.42 7.39
N SER A 460 1.41 -2.67 6.09
CA SER A 460 0.33 -2.74 5.07
C SER A 460 -0.15 -4.16 4.82
N ASN A 461 0.54 -5.16 5.36
CA ASN A 461 0.23 -6.54 5.05
C ASN A 461 -1.10 -6.97 5.70
N ASP A 462 -2.01 -7.56 4.92
CA ASP A 462 -3.33 -8.01 5.38
C ASP A 462 -3.28 -8.94 6.59
N ASP A 463 -2.27 -9.82 6.67
CA ASP A 463 -2.11 -10.72 7.82
C ASP A 463 -1.68 -9.94 9.07
N MET A 464 -0.89 -8.87 8.92
CA MET A 464 -0.51 -7.97 10.02
C MET A 464 -1.62 -7.00 10.41
N GLN A 465 -2.48 -6.60 9.48
CA GLN A 465 -3.62 -5.73 9.75
C GLN A 465 -4.61 -6.34 10.75
N ARG A 466 -4.65 -7.67 10.87
CA ARG A 466 -5.45 -8.37 11.90
C ARG A 466 -5.10 -7.97 13.33
N TYR A 467 -3.86 -7.55 13.55
CA TYR A 467 -3.31 -7.16 14.84
C TYR A 467 -3.08 -5.65 14.95
N CYS A 468 -3.32 -4.91 13.88
CA CYS A 468 -3.08 -3.47 13.82
C CYS A 468 -4.09 -2.70 14.69
N ILE A 469 -3.60 -1.69 15.41
CA ILE A 469 -4.43 -0.77 16.22
C ILE A 469 -4.82 0.50 15.46
N GLY A 470 -4.50 0.60 14.17
CA GLY A 470 -4.57 1.81 13.36
C GLY A 470 -3.21 2.48 13.23
N ARG A 471 -2.83 2.90 12.00
CA ARG A 471 -1.53 3.54 11.72
C ARG A 471 -1.40 4.94 12.33
N ASP A 472 -2.53 5.62 12.43
CA ASP A 472 -2.71 6.91 13.08
C ASP A 472 -2.55 6.82 14.61
N GLN A 473 -2.88 5.66 15.20
CA GLN A 473 -2.79 5.40 16.64
C GLN A 473 -1.48 4.74 17.05
N CYS A 474 -0.80 4.07 16.13
CA CYS A 474 0.43 3.33 16.40
C CYS A 474 1.64 4.27 16.35
N PRO A 475 2.36 4.49 17.47
CA PRO A 475 3.55 5.35 17.46
C PRO A 475 4.74 4.68 16.78
N TYR A 476 4.63 3.39 16.40
CA TYR A 476 5.67 2.60 15.76
C TYR A 476 5.34 2.25 14.31
N SER A 477 6.37 1.93 13.53
CA SER A 477 6.28 1.33 12.21
C SER A 477 7.22 0.13 12.16
N ILE A 478 6.79 -1.02 11.65
CA ILE A 478 7.64 -2.22 11.59
C ILE A 478 8.98 -1.94 10.89
N TYR A 479 8.96 -1.25 9.76
CA TYR A 479 10.16 -0.87 9.01
C TYR A 479 10.75 0.50 9.41
N GLY A 480 10.12 1.21 10.34
CA GLY A 480 10.59 2.53 10.79
C GLY A 480 11.00 2.57 12.27
N SER A 481 10.73 1.49 13.02
CA SER A 481 10.97 1.38 14.45
C SER A 481 11.90 0.24 14.79
N LEU A 482 11.89 -0.86 14.04
CA LEU A 482 12.79 -1.98 14.33
C LEU A 482 14.19 -1.73 13.76
N PRO A 483 15.25 -2.12 14.49
CA PRO A 483 16.64 -1.88 14.12
C PRO A 483 17.12 -2.95 13.11
N PHE A 484 16.44 -3.00 11.96
CA PHE A 484 16.83 -3.89 10.86
C PHE A 484 18.06 -3.34 10.11
N PRO A 485 18.91 -4.21 9.55
CA PRO A 485 20.10 -3.78 8.81
C PRO A 485 19.74 -3.28 7.40
N ASP A 486 20.60 -2.43 6.84
CA ASP A 486 20.44 -1.79 5.52
C ASP A 486 20.16 -2.79 4.39
N GLU A 487 20.83 -3.95 4.40
CA GLU A 487 20.63 -5.06 3.44
C GLU A 487 19.16 -5.56 3.36
N MET A 488 18.40 -5.45 4.44
CA MET A 488 16.97 -5.78 4.44
C MET A 488 16.17 -4.74 3.65
N TYR A 489 16.53 -3.47 3.80
CA TYR A 489 15.90 -2.36 3.09
C TYR A 489 16.30 -2.33 1.61
N GLU A 490 17.53 -2.74 1.27
CA GLU A 490 17.96 -2.92 -0.12
C GLU A 490 17.06 -3.93 -0.86
N GLN A 491 16.62 -5.01 -0.22
CA GLN A 491 15.67 -5.96 -0.80
C GLN A 491 14.24 -5.40 -0.99
N LEU A 492 13.88 -4.30 -0.31
CA LEU A 492 12.62 -3.60 -0.56
C LEU A 492 12.68 -2.71 -1.80
N ASP A 493 13.89 -2.33 -2.21
CA ASP A 493 14.18 -1.40 -3.30
C ASP A 493 14.60 -2.13 -4.59
N ASP A 494 14.96 -3.41 -4.52
CA ASP A 494 15.30 -4.24 -5.68
C ASP A 494 14.02 -4.76 -6.40
N PRO A 495 13.85 -4.52 -7.71
CA PRO A 495 12.80 -5.18 -8.48
C PRO A 495 13.03 -6.70 -8.49
N PRO A 496 11.98 -7.54 -8.49
CA PRO A 496 12.15 -8.98 -8.48
C PRO A 496 13.00 -9.41 -9.67
N ARG A 497 14.18 -9.99 -9.40
CA ARG A 497 15.07 -10.51 -10.45
C ARG A 497 14.29 -11.49 -11.31
N SER A 498 14.14 -11.16 -12.60
CA SER A 498 13.56 -12.07 -13.57
C SER A 498 14.41 -13.33 -13.62
N THR A 499 13.85 -14.45 -13.18
CA THR A 499 14.45 -15.77 -13.42
C THR A 499 14.34 -16.08 -14.90
N THR A 500 15.33 -15.66 -15.67
CA THR A 500 15.77 -16.38 -16.87
C THR A 500 16.88 -17.32 -16.44
N ASP A 501 16.69 -18.61 -16.73
CA ASP A 501 17.57 -19.76 -16.47
C ASP A 501 19.08 -19.49 -16.30
#